data_AF-A0A2J8A7Y2-F1
#
_entry.id   AF-A0A2J8A7Y2-F1
#
_cell.length_a   1.000
_cell.length_b   1.000
_cell.length_c   1.000
_cell.angle_alpha   90.00
_cell.angle_beta   90.00
_cell.angle_gamma   90.00
#
_symmetry.space_group_name_H-M   'P 1'
#
loop_
_entity.id
_entity.type
_entity.pdbx_description
1 polymer ?
#
loop_
_entity_poly.entity_id
_entity_poly.type
_entity_poly.pdbx_seq_one_letter_code
_entity_poly.pdbx_strand_id
1 'polypeptide(L)'
;MAVVSGKKGLPEPVRFQLQQFKHLVSQLDKALQATTAAAAAAGGPPDLAAAVPDPLERARLCVALAKAVNSLHHVYLRAHGRDPLDEPAAGSASSSARQEMERIRQYGKKVSRAVQEAETRSARPSLRMDVAAASRFIDAALPDLTAQQREALKRGAQVIQDGKSKGWAVGTRAAAQRSGGLRNVGYEEKERERR
;
A
#
# COMPACT_ATOMS: atom_id res chain seq x y z
N MET A 1 -56.29 37.21 11.95
CA MET A 1 -55.72 35.85 12.06
C MET A 1 -55.79 35.20 10.69
N ALA A 2 -54.65 35.00 10.02
CA ALA A 2 -54.59 34.27 8.76
C ALA A 2 -53.84 32.96 9.00
N VAL A 3 -54.61 31.88 9.12
CA VAL A 3 -54.09 30.52 9.13
C VAL A 3 -53.62 30.21 7.71
N VAL A 4 -52.33 30.40 7.43
CA VAL A 4 -51.73 29.92 6.19
C VAL A 4 -51.48 28.42 6.33
N SER A 5 -52.57 27.68 6.12
CA SER A 5 -52.52 26.26 5.79
C SER A 5 -52.04 26.14 4.34
N GLY A 6 -50.72 26.13 4.17
CA GLY A 6 -50.08 25.91 2.89
C GLY A 6 -49.03 24.82 3.09
N LYS A 7 -49.17 23.70 2.38
CA LYS A 7 -48.12 22.69 2.23
C LYS A 7 -46.86 23.39 1.73
N LYS A 8 -46.01 23.91 2.63
CA LYS A 8 -44.74 24.52 2.25
C LYS A 8 -43.82 23.38 1.84
N GLY A 9 -43.84 23.07 0.55
CA GLY A 9 -42.85 22.20 -0.07
C GLY A 9 -41.43 22.71 0.24
N LEU A 10 -40.46 21.80 0.22
CA LEU A 10 -39.06 22.12 0.43
C LEU A 10 -38.63 23.31 -0.47
N PRO A 11 -37.70 24.18 -0.04
CA PRO A 11 -37.17 25.24 -0.88
C PRO A 11 -36.64 24.70 -2.23
N GLU A 12 -36.79 25.48 -3.31
CA GLU A 12 -36.35 25.07 -4.66
C GLU A 12 -34.88 24.60 -4.70
N PRO A 13 -33.92 25.29 -4.06
CA PRO A 13 -32.53 24.84 -4.05
C PRO A 13 -32.34 23.46 -3.39
N VAL A 14 -33.12 23.19 -2.34
CA VAL A 14 -33.07 21.91 -1.62
C VAL A 14 -33.65 20.78 -2.48
N ARG A 15 -34.74 21.06 -3.23
CA ARG A 15 -35.32 20.10 -4.18
C ARG A 15 -34.32 19.73 -5.28
N PHE A 16 -33.65 20.72 -5.85
CA PHE A 16 -32.61 20.50 -6.86
C PHE A 16 -31.46 19.62 -6.32
N GLN A 17 -30.92 19.96 -5.14
CA GLN A 17 -29.86 19.18 -4.51
C GLN A 17 -30.27 17.73 -4.23
N LEU A 18 -31.50 17.50 -3.78
CA LEU A 18 -32.03 16.15 -3.55
C LEU A 18 -32.18 15.36 -4.85
N GLN A 19 -32.64 15.99 -5.94
CA GLN A 19 -32.73 15.36 -7.25
C GLN A 19 -31.34 14.98 -7.77
N GLN A 20 -30.37 15.89 -7.66
CA GLN A 20 -28.98 15.65 -8.03
C GLN A 20 -28.37 14.51 -7.20
N PHE A 21 -28.58 14.51 -5.89
CA PHE A 21 -28.10 13.45 -5.00
C PHE A 21 -28.69 12.09 -5.39
N LYS A 22 -30.01 12.00 -5.62
CA LYS A 22 -30.66 10.77 -6.09
C LYS A 22 -30.08 10.28 -7.41
N HIS A 23 -29.83 11.20 -8.35
CA HIS A 23 -29.22 10.86 -9.63
C HIS A 23 -27.82 10.27 -9.43
N LEU A 24 -26.96 10.92 -8.64
CA LEU A 24 -25.60 10.44 -8.36
C LEU A 24 -25.59 9.09 -7.64
N VAL A 25 -26.48 8.88 -6.66
CA VAL A 25 -26.62 7.59 -5.97
C VAL A 25 -27.05 6.50 -6.95
N SER A 26 -27.94 6.80 -7.91
CA SER A 26 -28.35 5.82 -8.93
C SER A 26 -27.20 5.44 -9.88
N GLN A 27 -26.33 6.39 -10.23
CA GLN A 27 -25.13 6.10 -11.02
C GLN A 27 -24.13 5.26 -10.23
N LEU A 28 -23.96 5.58 -8.95
CA LEU A 28 -23.09 4.85 -8.04
C LEU A 28 -23.57 3.40 -7.83
N ASP A 29 -24.87 3.18 -7.66
CA ASP A 29 -25.45 1.84 -7.53
C ASP A 29 -25.15 0.98 -8.76
N LYS A 30 -25.33 1.53 -9.97
CA LYS A 30 -24.94 0.84 -11.22
C LYS A 30 -23.46 0.48 -11.26
N ALA A 31 -22.58 1.40 -10.86
CA ALA A 31 -21.15 1.15 -10.81
C ALA A 31 -20.79 0.07 -9.76
N LEU A 32 -21.44 0.11 -8.59
CA LEU A 32 -21.24 -0.87 -7.53
C LEU A 32 -21.69 -2.26 -7.96
N GLN A 33 -22.85 -2.39 -8.61
CA GLN A 33 -23.34 -3.65 -9.15
C GLN A 33 -22.36 -4.30 -10.13
N ALA A 34 -21.72 -3.51 -11.00
CA ALA A 34 -20.68 -4.02 -11.88
C ALA A 34 -19.47 -4.56 -11.10
N THR A 35 -19.02 -3.85 -10.07
CA THR A 35 -17.89 -4.29 -9.23
C THR A 35 -18.23 -5.49 -8.34
N THR A 36 -19.43 -5.59 -7.80
CA THR A 36 -19.86 -6.73 -6.97
C THR A 36 -20.10 -7.98 -7.82
N ALA A 37 -20.59 -7.84 -9.05
CA ALA A 37 -20.67 -8.94 -10.00
C ALA A 37 -19.27 -9.49 -10.34
N ALA A 38 -18.29 -8.62 -10.55
CA ALA A 38 -16.90 -9.03 -10.75
C ALA A 38 -16.31 -9.73 -9.51
N ALA A 39 -16.60 -9.23 -8.31
CA ALA A 39 -16.18 -9.88 -7.06
C ALA A 39 -16.84 -11.26 -6.85
N ALA A 40 -18.12 -11.39 -7.19
CA ALA A 40 -18.85 -12.66 -7.11
C ALA A 40 -18.28 -13.70 -8.09
N ALA A 41 -17.93 -13.29 -9.31
CA ALA A 41 -17.27 -14.15 -10.28
C ALA A 41 -15.87 -14.63 -9.81
N ALA A 42 -15.21 -13.83 -8.96
CA ALA A 42 -13.90 -14.17 -8.39
C ALA A 42 -13.97 -15.05 -7.13
N GLY A 43 -15.15 -15.33 -6.57
CA GLY A 43 -15.32 -16.10 -5.31
C GLY A 43 -15.59 -15.27 -4.06
N GLY A 44 -15.48 -13.94 -4.16
CA GLY A 44 -15.75 -12.99 -3.09
C GLY A 44 -14.76 -11.82 -3.02
N PRO A 45 -14.91 -10.89 -2.06
CA PRO A 45 -14.00 -9.75 -1.89
C PRO A 45 -12.51 -10.09 -1.64
N PRO A 46 -12.14 -11.07 -0.78
CA PRO A 46 -10.73 -11.44 -0.62
C PRO A 46 -10.17 -12.13 -1.87
N ASP A 47 -11.02 -12.86 -2.58
CA ASP A 47 -10.64 -13.61 -3.77
C ASP A 47 -10.46 -12.70 -4.99
N LEU A 48 -11.17 -11.56 -5.04
CA LEU A 48 -10.96 -10.52 -6.06
C LEU A 48 -9.55 -9.95 -6.01
N ALA A 49 -9.01 -9.69 -4.81
CA ALA A 49 -7.63 -9.23 -4.67
C ALA A 49 -6.65 -10.37 -5.00
N ALA A 50 -6.95 -11.61 -4.62
CA ALA A 50 -6.14 -12.78 -4.94
C ALA A 50 -6.09 -13.08 -6.45
N ALA A 51 -7.17 -12.78 -7.18
CA ALA A 51 -7.27 -12.94 -8.63
C ALA A 51 -6.34 -12.01 -9.43
N VAL A 52 -5.80 -10.95 -8.81
CA VAL A 52 -4.79 -10.09 -9.42
C VAL A 52 -3.40 -10.71 -9.20
N PRO A 53 -2.75 -11.26 -10.24
CA PRO A 53 -1.50 -12.00 -10.07
C PRO A 53 -0.34 -11.09 -9.66
N ASP A 54 -0.25 -9.90 -10.27
CA ASP A 54 0.80 -8.94 -9.99
C ASP A 54 0.63 -8.31 -8.59
N PRO A 55 1.63 -8.43 -7.69
CA PRO A 55 1.56 -7.86 -6.34
C PRO A 55 1.39 -6.34 -6.31
N LEU A 56 1.94 -5.62 -7.29
CA LEU A 56 1.87 -4.17 -7.33
C LEU A 56 0.47 -3.70 -7.75
N GLU A 57 -0.09 -4.30 -8.79
CA GLU A 57 -1.49 -4.07 -9.19
C GLU A 57 -2.47 -4.47 -8.08
N ARG A 58 -2.25 -5.59 -7.41
CA ARG A 58 -3.06 -6.00 -6.24
C ARG A 58 -3.03 -4.94 -5.13
N ALA A 59 -1.86 -4.39 -4.83
CA ALA A 59 -1.74 -3.33 -3.82
C ALA A 59 -2.47 -2.04 -4.25
N ARG A 60 -2.40 -1.68 -5.54
CA ARG A 60 -3.17 -0.55 -6.11
C ARG A 60 -4.68 -0.76 -5.96
N LEU A 61 -5.16 -1.95 -6.29
CA LEU A 61 -6.57 -2.34 -6.14
C LEU A 61 -7.03 -2.22 -4.67
N CYS A 62 -6.29 -2.77 -3.72
CA CYS A 62 -6.64 -2.69 -2.30
C CYS A 62 -6.73 -1.24 -1.80
N VAL A 63 -5.81 -0.37 -2.20
CA VAL A 63 -5.88 1.06 -1.84
C VAL A 63 -7.07 1.77 -2.50
N ALA A 64 -7.39 1.43 -3.75
CA ALA A 64 -8.55 1.98 -4.45
C ALA A 64 -9.87 1.55 -3.77
N LEU A 65 -9.98 0.28 -3.37
CA LEU A 65 -11.14 -0.23 -2.64
C LEU A 65 -11.30 0.45 -1.28
N ALA A 66 -10.20 0.62 -0.52
CA ALA A 66 -10.24 1.33 0.76
C ALA A 66 -10.72 2.79 0.59
N LYS A 67 -10.25 3.49 -0.44
CA LYS A 67 -10.73 4.85 -0.78
C LYS A 67 -12.23 4.86 -1.10
N ALA A 68 -12.70 3.91 -1.89
CA ALA A 68 -14.10 3.82 -2.27
C ALA A 68 -14.99 3.59 -1.03
N VAL A 69 -14.65 2.59 -0.20
CA VAL A 69 -15.40 2.28 1.03
C VAL A 69 -15.43 3.47 1.99
N ASN A 70 -14.28 4.13 2.21
CA ASN A 70 -14.23 5.30 3.09
C ASN A 70 -15.08 6.48 2.55
N SER A 71 -15.07 6.68 1.23
CA SER A 71 -15.89 7.73 0.58
C SER A 71 -17.39 7.44 0.70
N LEU A 72 -17.79 6.18 0.52
CA LEU A 72 -19.17 5.74 0.73
C LEU A 72 -19.62 5.94 2.17
N HIS A 73 -18.75 5.61 3.13
CA HIS A 73 -19.02 5.82 4.54
C HIS A 73 -19.20 7.32 4.88
N HIS A 74 -18.38 8.20 4.30
CA HIS A 74 -18.55 9.65 4.43
C HIS A 74 -19.91 10.14 3.89
N VAL A 75 -20.32 9.66 2.72
CA VAL A 75 -21.62 10.01 2.13
C VAL A 75 -22.76 9.51 3.03
N TYR A 76 -22.65 8.28 3.55
CA TYR A 76 -23.61 7.73 4.50
C TYR A 76 -23.74 8.59 5.76
N LEU A 77 -22.62 8.97 6.39
CA LEU A 77 -22.64 9.81 7.58
C LEU A 77 -23.30 11.16 7.33
N ARG A 78 -22.95 11.83 6.22
CA ARG A 78 -23.54 13.13 5.85
C ARG A 78 -25.02 13.02 5.52
N ALA A 79 -25.46 11.95 4.85
CA ALA A 79 -26.87 11.70 4.58
C ALA A 79 -27.69 11.53 5.87
N HIS A 80 -27.06 11.05 6.95
CA HIS A 80 -27.63 10.97 8.29
C HIS A 80 -27.42 12.23 9.15
N GLY A 81 -26.91 13.31 8.58
CA GLY A 81 -26.68 14.57 9.30
C GLY A 81 -25.52 14.54 10.30
N ARG A 82 -24.57 13.61 10.15
CA ARG A 82 -23.34 13.54 10.95
C ARG A 82 -22.16 14.05 10.14
N ASP A 83 -21.29 14.87 10.72
CA ASP A 83 -20.02 15.20 10.07
C ASP A 83 -19.04 14.02 10.22
N PRO A 84 -18.56 13.41 9.12
CA PRO A 84 -17.53 12.38 9.19
C PRO A 84 -16.20 12.87 9.80
N LEU A 85 -15.99 14.18 9.87
CA LEU A 85 -14.78 14.78 10.42
C LEU A 85 -14.94 15.28 11.85
N ASP A 86 -16.10 15.16 12.50
CA ASP A 86 -16.21 15.62 13.89
C ASP A 86 -15.32 14.79 14.83
N GLU A 87 -14.75 15.45 15.85
CA GLU A 87 -14.12 14.74 16.97
C GLU A 87 -15.18 13.85 17.62
N PRO A 88 -14.89 12.57 17.89
CA PRO A 88 -15.83 11.75 18.65
C PRO A 88 -16.12 12.42 19.99
N ALA A 89 -17.40 12.45 20.35
CA ALA A 89 -17.77 12.64 21.75
C ALA A 89 -16.98 11.61 22.59
N ALA A 90 -16.36 12.06 23.68
CA ALA A 90 -15.47 11.27 24.51
C ALA A 90 -16.05 9.85 24.77
N GLY A 91 -15.43 8.83 24.18
CA GLY A 91 -15.85 7.42 24.32
C GLY A 91 -16.55 6.78 23.11
N SER A 92 -16.89 7.52 22.05
CA SER A 92 -17.50 6.95 20.83
C SER A 92 -16.46 6.64 19.76
N ALA A 93 -16.62 5.52 19.05
CA ALA A 93 -15.70 4.99 18.03
C ALA A 93 -15.55 5.86 16.75
N SER A 94 -16.04 7.10 16.74
CA SER A 94 -16.05 7.96 15.54
C SER A 94 -14.73 8.70 15.24
N SER A 95 -13.65 8.50 16.01
CA SER A 95 -12.28 8.88 15.57
C SER A 95 -11.79 8.11 14.35
N SER A 96 -12.54 7.08 13.93
CA SER A 96 -12.16 6.16 12.86
C SER A 96 -12.01 6.83 11.49
N ALA A 97 -12.85 7.79 11.10
CA ALA A 97 -12.86 8.30 9.73
C ALA A 97 -11.60 9.11 9.37
N ARG A 98 -11.17 10.03 10.25
CA ARG A 98 -9.91 10.78 10.07
C ARG A 98 -8.69 9.85 10.11
N GLN A 99 -8.69 8.89 11.04
CA GLN A 99 -7.62 7.89 11.12
C GLN A 99 -7.57 7.03 9.86
N GLU A 100 -8.72 6.64 9.33
CA GLU A 100 -8.82 5.84 8.11
C GLU A 100 -8.32 6.62 6.89
N MET A 101 -8.67 7.91 6.78
CA MET A 101 -8.12 8.78 5.75
C MET A 101 -6.59 8.84 5.81
N GLU A 102 -6.01 9.00 7.00
CA GLU A 102 -4.56 9.03 7.15
C GLU A 102 -3.92 7.66 6.86
N ARG A 103 -4.54 6.55 7.28
CA ARG A 103 -4.11 5.19 6.92
C ARG A 103 -4.09 5.01 5.40
N ILE A 104 -5.19 5.34 4.72
CA ILE A 104 -5.30 5.26 3.25
C ILE A 104 -4.22 6.11 2.59
N ARG A 105 -3.96 7.33 3.10
CA ARG A 105 -2.91 8.21 2.58
C ARG A 105 -1.52 7.59 2.74
N GLN A 106 -1.23 7.01 3.90
CA GLN A 106 0.04 6.33 4.16
C GLN A 106 0.24 5.13 3.23
N TYR A 107 -0.78 4.28 3.05
CA TYR A 107 -0.69 3.16 2.12
C TYR A 107 -0.57 3.62 0.66
N GLY A 108 -1.29 4.69 0.27
CA GLY A 108 -1.13 5.31 -1.04
C GLY A 108 0.31 5.76 -1.32
N LYS A 109 0.97 6.37 -0.33
CA LYS A 109 2.40 6.74 -0.43
C LYS A 109 3.31 5.50 -0.57
N LYS A 110 3.06 4.44 0.20
CA LYS A 110 3.82 3.19 0.12
C LYS A 110 3.71 2.55 -1.26
N VAL A 111 2.50 2.47 -1.82
CA VAL A 111 2.28 1.93 -3.16
C VAL A 111 2.95 2.82 -4.20
N SER A 112 2.79 4.15 -4.12
CA SER A 112 3.43 5.08 -5.07
C SER A 112 4.96 4.95 -5.08
N ARG A 113 5.56 4.81 -3.90
CA ARG A 113 7.01 4.57 -3.78
C ARG A 113 7.41 3.23 -4.41
N ALA A 114 6.63 2.17 -4.19
CA ALA A 114 6.91 0.86 -4.79
C ALA A 114 6.80 0.89 -6.33
N VAL A 115 5.85 1.66 -6.88
CA VAL A 115 5.73 1.90 -8.33
C VAL A 115 6.97 2.58 -8.87
N GLN A 116 7.38 3.70 -8.25
CA GLN A 116 8.57 4.44 -8.65
C GLN A 116 9.84 3.58 -8.56
N GLU A 117 9.95 2.74 -7.53
CA GLU A 117 11.05 1.80 -7.37
C GLU A 117 11.05 0.72 -8.47
N ALA A 118 9.89 0.19 -8.84
CA ALA A 118 9.77 -0.77 -9.93
C ALA A 118 10.18 -0.15 -11.28
N GLU A 119 9.70 1.06 -11.56
CA GLU A 119 10.05 1.82 -12.76
C GLU A 119 11.54 2.13 -12.82
N THR A 120 12.11 2.68 -11.74
CA THR A 120 13.55 2.99 -11.68
C THR A 120 14.41 1.73 -11.75
N ARG A 121 13.96 0.61 -11.18
CA ARG A 121 14.66 -0.68 -11.31
C ARG A 121 14.65 -1.21 -12.75
N SER A 122 13.55 -1.00 -13.48
CA SER A 122 13.46 -1.38 -14.89
C SER A 122 14.29 -0.49 -15.81
N ALA A 123 14.40 0.81 -15.47
CA ALA A 123 15.16 1.79 -16.24
C ALA A 123 16.67 1.75 -15.93
N ARG A 124 17.08 1.22 -14.77
CA ARG A 124 18.49 1.07 -14.43
C ARG A 124 19.11 -0.05 -15.29
N PRO A 125 20.22 0.22 -16.01
CA PRO A 125 21.01 -0.88 -16.59
C PRO A 125 21.35 -1.80 -15.44
N SER A 126 20.96 -3.07 -15.57
CA SER A 126 21.14 -4.02 -14.48
C SER A 126 22.62 -4.01 -14.08
N LEU A 127 22.93 -3.85 -12.80
CA LEU A 127 24.27 -4.12 -12.23
C LEU A 127 24.53 -5.63 -12.26
N ARG A 128 24.35 -6.25 -13.43
CA ARG A 128 24.77 -7.59 -13.72
C ARG A 128 26.26 -7.48 -14.04
N MET A 129 27.06 -7.98 -13.11
CA MET A 129 28.48 -8.18 -13.34
C MET A 129 28.65 -9.05 -14.59
N ASP A 130 29.24 -8.49 -15.63
CA ASP A 130 29.61 -9.25 -16.83
C ASP A 130 30.83 -10.11 -16.46
N VAL A 131 30.57 -11.41 -16.26
CA VAL A 131 31.61 -12.38 -15.88
C VAL A 131 32.68 -12.45 -16.96
N ALA A 132 32.33 -12.32 -18.23
CA ALA A 132 33.29 -12.34 -19.33
C ALA A 132 34.17 -11.08 -19.32
N ALA A 133 33.58 -9.90 -19.08
CA ALA A 133 34.36 -8.67 -18.92
C ALA A 133 35.29 -8.74 -17.70
N ALA A 134 34.80 -9.26 -16.57
CA ALA A 134 35.61 -9.46 -15.37
C ALA A 134 36.78 -10.43 -15.60
N SER A 135 36.55 -11.53 -16.33
CA SER A 135 37.62 -12.45 -16.72
C SER A 135 38.68 -11.77 -17.58
N ARG A 136 38.30 -10.90 -18.53
CA ARG A 136 39.27 -10.14 -19.33
C ARG A 136 40.10 -9.18 -18.48
N PHE A 137 39.50 -8.52 -17.50
CA PHE A 137 40.24 -7.67 -16.57
C PHE A 137 41.24 -8.46 -15.72
N ILE A 138 40.85 -9.66 -15.25
CA ILE A 138 41.74 -10.54 -14.49
C ILE A 138 42.89 -11.04 -15.37
N ASP A 139 42.60 -11.48 -16.60
CA ASP A 139 43.61 -11.95 -17.56
C ASP A 139 44.60 -10.84 -17.93
N ALA A 140 44.14 -9.59 -18.04
CA ALA A 140 45.00 -8.44 -18.34
C ALA A 140 45.85 -7.99 -17.14
N ALA A 141 45.33 -8.11 -15.91
CA ALA A 141 46.04 -7.72 -14.69
C ALA A 141 47.09 -8.75 -14.23
N LEU A 142 46.95 -10.01 -14.66
CA LEU A 142 47.79 -11.12 -14.22
C LEU A 142 48.31 -11.93 -15.44
N PRO A 143 49.24 -11.37 -16.24
CA PRO A 143 49.75 -12.03 -17.43
C PRO A 143 50.52 -13.32 -17.12
N ASP A 144 51.16 -13.40 -15.95
CA ASP A 144 52.07 -14.50 -15.55
C ASP A 144 51.38 -15.69 -14.87
N LEU A 145 50.04 -15.76 -14.95
CA LEU A 145 49.29 -16.90 -14.40
C LEU A 145 49.61 -18.19 -15.17
N THR A 146 50.05 -19.21 -14.43
CA THR A 146 50.19 -20.58 -14.93
C THR A 146 48.83 -21.15 -15.38
N ALA A 147 48.85 -22.10 -16.31
CA ALA A 147 47.63 -22.70 -16.87
C ALA A 147 46.70 -23.28 -15.78
N GLN A 148 47.27 -23.93 -14.75
CA GLN A 148 46.50 -24.44 -13.61
C GLN A 148 45.82 -23.34 -12.79
N GLN A 149 46.48 -22.20 -12.58
CA GLN A 149 45.90 -21.08 -11.83
C GLN A 149 44.75 -20.40 -12.60
N ARG A 150 44.84 -20.29 -13.93
CA ARG A 150 43.73 -19.79 -14.76
C ARG A 150 42.51 -20.71 -14.71
N GLU A 151 42.74 -22.01 -14.72
CA GLU A 151 41.67 -23.00 -14.67
C GLU A 151 40.98 -23.05 -13.30
N ALA A 152 41.73 -22.81 -12.21
CA ALA A 152 41.18 -22.64 -10.87
C ALA A 152 40.31 -21.37 -10.76
N LEU A 153 40.77 -20.25 -11.33
CA LEU A 153 40.01 -18.98 -11.38
C LEU A 153 38.70 -19.11 -12.18
N LYS A 154 38.74 -19.77 -13.35
CA LYS A 154 37.55 -20.02 -14.18
C LYS A 154 36.53 -20.91 -13.45
N ARG A 155 36.98 -21.99 -12.80
CA ARG A 155 36.11 -22.85 -11.99
C ARG A 155 35.45 -22.08 -10.84
N GLY A 156 36.21 -21.24 -10.13
CA GLY A 156 35.66 -20.37 -9.08
C GLY A 156 34.59 -19.39 -9.60
N ALA A 157 34.83 -18.79 -10.78
CA ALA A 157 33.87 -17.89 -11.41
C ALA A 157 32.57 -18.61 -11.82
N GLN A 158 32.67 -19.85 -12.34
CA GLN A 158 31.52 -20.68 -12.70
C GLN A 158 30.64 -21.02 -11.48
N VAL A 159 31.25 -21.36 -10.35
CA VAL A 159 30.53 -21.66 -9.10
C VAL A 159 29.75 -20.45 -8.58
N ILE A 160 30.30 -19.24 -8.72
CA ILE A 160 29.63 -17.99 -8.33
C ILE A 160 28.44 -17.70 -9.26
N GLN A 161 28.57 -18.04 -10.55
CA GLN A 161 27.51 -17.88 -11.54
C GLN A 161 26.35 -18.87 -11.28
N ASP A 162 26.67 -20.13 -10.98
CA ASP A 162 25.69 -21.19 -10.71
C ASP A 162 25.03 -21.04 -9.32
N GLY A 163 25.78 -20.63 -8.30
CA GLY A 163 25.27 -20.40 -6.95
C GLY A 163 24.24 -19.28 -6.86
N LYS A 164 24.28 -18.31 -7.79
CA LYS A 164 23.34 -17.18 -7.84
C LYS A 164 21.96 -17.57 -8.38
N SER A 165 21.84 -18.69 -9.11
CA SER A 165 20.54 -19.19 -9.60
C SER A 165 19.67 -19.79 -8.48
N LYS A 166 20.27 -20.18 -7.34
CA LYS A 166 19.55 -20.76 -6.18
C LYS A 166 19.41 -19.81 -4.97
N GLY A 167 20.06 -18.65 -4.98
CA GLY A 167 20.27 -17.82 -3.78
C GLY A 167 19.24 -16.71 -3.49
N TRP A 168 18.30 -16.37 -4.38
CA TRP A 168 17.38 -15.24 -4.13
C TRP A 168 16.17 -15.58 -3.23
N ALA A 169 15.96 -16.84 -2.83
CA ALA A 169 14.79 -17.23 -2.03
C ALA A 169 14.96 -17.08 -0.50
N VAL A 170 16.16 -16.77 0.01
CA VAL A 170 16.43 -16.72 1.47
C VAL A 170 17.06 -15.37 1.84
N GLY A 171 16.25 -14.31 1.87
CA GLY A 171 16.76 -12.97 2.20
C GLY A 171 15.76 -11.98 2.79
N THR A 172 14.48 -12.31 2.92
CA THR A 172 13.44 -11.36 3.39
C THR A 172 12.83 -11.69 4.75
N ARG A 173 13.35 -12.67 5.49
CA ARG A 173 12.88 -12.98 6.88
C ARG A 173 13.82 -12.57 8.01
N ALA A 174 15.10 -12.29 7.76
CA ALA A 174 16.07 -11.99 8.83
C ALA A 174 16.21 -10.49 9.19
N ALA A 175 15.68 -9.58 8.37
CA ALA A 175 15.79 -8.13 8.60
C ALA A 175 14.62 -7.52 9.42
N ALA A 176 13.54 -8.28 9.66
CA ALA A 176 12.37 -7.79 10.41
C ALA A 176 12.44 -8.04 11.93
N GLN A 177 13.45 -8.77 12.43
CA GLN A 177 13.58 -9.13 13.86
C GLN A 177 14.66 -8.35 14.63
N ARG A 178 15.34 -7.37 14.01
CA ARG A 178 16.39 -6.56 14.67
C ARG A 178 16.05 -5.08 14.86
N SER A 179 14.78 -4.69 14.78
CA SER A 179 14.34 -3.31 15.05
C SER A 179 13.27 -3.20 16.15
N GLY A 180 13.12 -4.22 17.01
CA GLY A 180 12.22 -4.21 18.16
C GLY A 180 12.97 -4.51 19.45
N GLY A 181 13.73 -3.53 19.96
CA GLY A 181 14.59 -3.78 21.12
C GLY A 181 15.32 -2.56 21.67
N LEU A 182 14.66 -1.40 21.75
CA LEU A 182 15.07 -0.33 22.66
C LEU A 182 13.91 -0.14 23.63
N ARG A 183 13.93 -0.91 24.71
CA ARG A 183 13.07 -0.69 25.87
C ARG A 183 13.62 0.52 26.62
N ASN A 184 12.75 1.48 26.88
CA ASN A 184 12.91 2.48 27.93
C ASN A 184 13.27 1.77 29.24
N VAL A 185 14.51 1.93 29.68
CA VAL A 185 14.95 1.67 31.04
C VAL A 185 15.78 2.87 31.44
N GLY A 186 15.22 3.74 32.30
CA GLY A 186 15.97 4.85 32.86
C GLY A 186 15.16 6.09 33.19
N TYR A 187 14.10 5.96 34.00
CA TYR A 187 13.51 7.08 34.75
C TYR A 187 12.70 6.60 35.96
N GLU A 188 13.28 5.78 36.86
CA GLU A 188 12.62 5.51 38.17
C GLU A 188 13.57 5.42 39.38
N GLU A 189 14.85 5.79 39.26
CA GLU A 189 15.83 5.65 40.37
C GLU A 189 16.45 6.97 40.84
N LYS A 190 15.64 8.04 40.97
CA LYS A 190 16.08 9.32 41.57
C LYS A 190 15.14 9.95 42.61
N GLU A 191 14.14 9.24 43.12
CA GLU A 191 13.26 9.75 44.19
C GLU A 191 13.40 9.08 45.56
N ARG A 192 14.41 8.22 45.77
CA ARG A 192 14.68 7.60 47.09
C ARG A 192 15.83 8.20 47.90
N GLU A 193 16.43 9.30 47.44
CA GLU A 193 17.56 9.94 48.15
C GLU A 193 17.26 11.39 48.59
N ARG A 194 15.98 11.74 48.77
CA ARG A 194 15.54 13.01 49.38
C ARG A 194 14.32 12.85 50.29
N ARG A 195 14.41 11.90 51.24
CA ARG A 195 13.61 11.92 52.48
C ARG A 195 14.47 11.48 53.65
#